data_AF-A0A9E1TTZ6-F1
#
_entry.id   AF-A0A9E1TTZ6-F1
#
_cell.length_a   1.000
_cell.length_b   1.000
_cell.length_c   1.000
_cell.angle_alpha   90.00
_cell.angle_beta   90.00
_cell.angle_gamma   90.00
#
_symmetry.space_group_name_H-M   'P 1'
#
loop_
_entity.id
_entity.type
_entity.pdbx_description
1 polymer ?
#
loop_
_entity_poly.entity_id
_entity_poly.type
_entity_poly.pdbx_seq_one_letter_code
_entity_poly.pdbx_strand_id
1 'polypeptide(L)'
;MMMTLTVAGVTHAQLRVVITEGQVAPTPIAVADFTGPDGEVTEIGRQMSAIISNDLESSGLFQPIDSAAFIAPPKSPSIRPNFADWSPVGAKGLLVGS
;
A
#
# COMPACT_ATOMS: atom_id res chain seq x y z
N MET A 1 -11.48 -25.38 -61.53
CA MET A 1 -10.45 -24.35 -61.28
C MET A 1 -11.13 -23.14 -60.67
N MET A 2 -11.23 -23.06 -59.34
CA MET A 2 -11.77 -21.89 -58.63
C MET A 2 -10.60 -21.08 -58.08
N MET A 3 -10.50 -19.81 -58.46
CA MET A 3 -9.49 -18.88 -58.01
C MET A 3 -10.09 -18.03 -56.88
N THR A 4 -9.57 -18.18 -55.67
CA THR A 4 -9.99 -17.42 -54.48
C THR A 4 -9.25 -16.09 -54.40
N LEU A 5 -9.99 -15.00 -54.22
CA LEU A 5 -9.44 -13.66 -53.99
C LEU A 5 -9.53 -13.33 -52.50
N THR A 6 -8.40 -13.00 -51.86
CA THR A 6 -8.33 -12.61 -50.45
C THR A 6 -8.24 -11.08 -50.36
N VAL A 7 -9.18 -10.45 -49.65
CA VAL A 7 -9.15 -9.01 -49.36
C VAL A 7 -8.48 -8.79 -48.00
N ALA A 8 -7.45 -7.94 -47.97
CA ALA A 8 -6.80 -7.48 -46.74
C ALA A 8 -7.53 -6.25 -46.19
N GLY A 9 -8.02 -6.32 -44.94
CA GLY A 9 -8.65 -5.19 -44.25
C GLY A 9 -7.61 -4.20 -43.71
N VAL A 10 -7.92 -2.91 -43.77
CA VAL A 10 -7.08 -1.82 -43.25
C VAL A 10 -7.31 -1.68 -41.74
N THR A 11 -6.27 -1.85 -40.94
CA THR A 11 -6.31 -1.65 -39.49
C THR A 11 -6.06 -0.19 -39.14
N HIS A 12 -7.04 0.48 -38.54
CA HIS A 12 -6.88 1.82 -37.97
C HIS A 12 -6.20 1.73 -36.61
N ALA A 13 -4.94 2.15 -36.52
CA ALA A 13 -4.25 2.34 -35.26
C ALA A 13 -4.89 3.50 -34.48
N GLN A 14 -5.70 3.19 -33.48
CA GLN A 14 -6.24 4.19 -32.55
C GLN A 14 -5.09 4.82 -31.77
N LEU A 15 -4.99 6.15 -31.82
CA LEU A 15 -4.03 6.92 -31.02
C LEU A 15 -4.32 6.65 -29.52
N ARG A 16 -3.44 5.89 -28.87
CA ARG A 16 -3.48 5.69 -27.42
C ARG A 16 -2.76 6.86 -26.76
N VAL A 17 -3.52 7.76 -26.17
CA VAL A 17 -2.97 8.77 -25.26
C VAL A 17 -2.49 8.03 -24.01
N VAL A 18 -1.18 7.85 -23.90
CA VAL A 18 -0.53 7.39 -22.67
C VAL A 18 -0.50 8.61 -21.75
N ILE A 19 -1.32 8.59 -20.70
CA ILE A 19 -1.22 9.58 -19.65
C ILE A 19 0.08 9.26 -18.90
N THR A 20 1.15 10.01 -19.16
CA THR A 20 2.30 10.06 -18.28
C THR A 20 1.91 10.92 -17.09
N GLU A 21 1.07 10.37 -16.20
CA GLU A 21 0.75 10.99 -14.92
C GLU A 21 2.08 11.22 -14.18
N GLY A 22 2.30 12.44 -13.69
CA GLY A 22 3.49 12.76 -12.91
C GLY A 22 3.61 11.74 -11.77
N GLN A 23 4.79 11.12 -11.66
CA GLN A 23 5.06 10.12 -10.63
C GLN A 23 4.89 10.78 -9.26
N VAL A 24 3.72 10.63 -8.65
CA VAL A 24 3.49 11.08 -7.27
C VAL A 24 4.31 10.15 -6.40
N ALA A 25 5.27 10.71 -5.66
CA ALA A 25 6.08 9.92 -4.75
C ALA A 25 5.15 9.20 -3.74
N PRO A 26 5.36 7.89 -3.50
CA PRO A 26 4.53 7.15 -2.55
C PRO A 26 4.54 7.80 -1.17
N THR A 27 3.39 7.78 -0.49
CA THR A 27 3.24 8.39 0.84
C THR A 27 3.77 7.45 1.92
N PRO A 28 4.74 7.85 2.75
CA PRO A 28 5.24 7.03 3.84
C PRO A 28 4.17 6.74 4.90
N ILE A 29 3.95 5.47 5.23
CA ILE A 29 2.92 5.05 6.21
C ILE A 29 3.50 4.03 7.20
N ALA A 30 3.18 4.20 8.48
CA ALA A 30 3.47 3.21 9.50
C ALA A 30 2.25 2.31 9.74
N VAL A 31 2.45 1.00 9.75
CA VAL A 31 1.40 0.00 10.04
C VAL A 31 1.80 -0.73 11.31
N ALA A 32 1.19 -0.39 12.44
CA ALA A 32 1.44 -1.09 13.69
C ALA A 32 0.86 -2.50 13.65
N ASP A 33 1.50 -3.42 14.38
CA ASP A 33 0.95 -4.77 14.56
C ASP A 33 -0.40 -4.71 15.27
N PHE A 34 -1.35 -5.50 14.78
CA PHE A 34 -2.67 -5.56 15.37
C PHE A 34 -2.62 -6.31 16.70
N THR A 35 -3.38 -5.81 17.67
CA THR A 35 -3.37 -6.29 19.05
C THR A 35 -4.66 -7.01 19.42
N GLY A 36 -4.61 -8.00 20.30
CA GLY A 36 -5.82 -8.58 20.88
C GLY A 36 -6.57 -7.62 21.82
N PRO A 37 -7.71 -8.08 22.40
CA PRO A 37 -8.45 -7.31 23.41
C PRO A 37 -7.64 -6.96 24.67
N ASP A 38 -6.58 -7.71 24.93
CA ASP A 38 -5.60 -7.51 26.00
C ASP A 38 -4.52 -6.48 25.65
N GLY A 39 -4.51 -5.98 24.41
CA GLY A 39 -3.54 -5.01 23.91
C GLY A 39 -2.17 -5.63 23.57
N GLU A 40 -2.09 -6.96 23.53
CA GLU A 40 -0.88 -7.68 23.16
C GLU A 40 -0.91 -8.08 21.69
N VAL A 41 0.25 -8.04 21.04
CA VAL A 41 0.37 -8.41 19.63
C VAL A 41 0.12 -9.91 19.49
N THR A 42 -0.81 -10.27 18.61
CA THR A 42 -1.10 -11.68 18.29
C THR A 42 -0.40 -12.09 16.99
N GLU A 43 -0.15 -13.38 16.80
CA GLU A 43 0.41 -13.89 15.54
C GLU A 43 -0.49 -13.54 14.35
N ILE A 44 -1.80 -13.66 14.51
CA ILE A 44 -2.78 -13.23 13.50
C ILE A 44 -2.67 -11.72 13.26
N GLY A 45 -2.48 -10.94 14.31
CA GLY A 45 -2.27 -9.50 14.23
C GLY A 45 -1.06 -9.09 13.40
N ARG A 46 0.06 -9.82 13.55
CA ARG A 46 1.26 -9.64 12.73
C ARG A 46 1.06 -10.05 11.27
N GLN A 47 0.29 -11.12 11.04
CA GLN A 47 -0.04 -11.54 9.68
C GLN A 47 -0.96 -10.52 8.99
N MET A 48 -1.91 -9.95 9.73
CA MET A 48 -2.77 -8.87 9.23
C MET A 48 -1.97 -7.60 8.89
N SER A 49 -1.09 -7.14 9.79
CA SER A 49 -0.24 -5.96 9.52
C SER A 49 0.66 -6.19 8.32
N ALA A 50 1.21 -7.41 8.14
CA ALA A 50 2.01 -7.77 6.98
C ALA A 50 1.21 -7.76 5.67
N ILE A 51 0.00 -8.34 5.65
CA ILE A 51 -0.89 -8.32 4.47
C ILE A 51 -1.24 -6.88 4.09
N ILE A 52 -1.67 -6.08 5.07
CA ILE A 52 -2.04 -4.67 4.85
C ILE A 52 -0.83 -3.88 4.31
N SER A 53 0.35 -4.10 4.87
CA SER A 53 1.57 -3.43 4.40
C SER A 53 1.88 -3.79 2.93
N ASN A 54 1.79 -5.07 2.58
CA ASN A 54 2.02 -5.53 1.22
C ASN A 54 0.99 -4.97 0.23
N ASP A 55 -0.29 -4.90 0.62
CA ASP A 55 -1.35 -4.33 -0.23
C ASP A 55 -1.15 -2.83 -0.45
N LEU A 56 -0.74 -2.09 0.60
CA LEU A 56 -0.43 -0.67 0.52
C LEU A 56 0.79 -0.41 -0.37
N GLU A 57 1.86 -1.19 -0.25
CA GLU A 57 3.03 -1.11 -1.13
C GLU A 57 2.67 -1.44 -2.58
N SER A 58 1.91 -2.52 -2.80
CA SER A 58 1.44 -2.97 -4.12
C SER A 58 0.57 -1.94 -4.84
N SER A 59 -0.14 -1.08 -4.09
CA SER A 59 -0.91 0.02 -4.67
C SER A 59 -0.04 1.07 -5.37
N GLY A 60 1.25 1.17 -5.04
CA GLY A 60 2.17 2.21 -5.52
C GLY A 60 1.89 3.60 -4.94
N LEU A 61 0.85 3.77 -4.12
CA LEU A 61 0.47 5.04 -3.50
C LEU A 61 1.15 5.25 -2.15
N PHE A 62 1.61 4.17 -1.51
CA PHE A 62 2.15 4.18 -0.17
C PHE A 62 3.50 3.49 -0.10
N GLN A 63 4.32 3.92 0.85
CA GLN A 63 5.58 3.29 1.21
C GLN A 63 5.53 2.89 2.68
N PRO A 64 5.28 1.60 2.99
CA PRO A 64 5.32 1.11 4.37
C PRO A 64 6.69 1.33 5.00
N ILE A 65 6.70 1.80 6.24
CA ILE A 65 7.92 1.96 7.04
C ILE A 65 8.15 0.66 7.81
N ASP A 66 9.42 0.23 7.88
CA ASP A 66 9.84 -0.94 8.64
C ASP A 66 9.42 -0.80 10.11
N SER A 67 8.73 -1.81 10.63
CA SER A 67 8.24 -1.81 12.01
C SER A 67 9.34 -1.82 13.07
N ALA A 68 10.56 -2.23 12.71
CA ALA A 68 11.73 -2.13 13.56
C ALA A 68 12.12 -0.67 13.88
N ALA A 69 11.65 0.30 13.09
CA ALA A 69 11.89 1.71 13.34
C ALA A 69 10.92 2.33 14.37
N PHE A 70 9.84 1.62 14.74
CA PHE A 70 8.76 2.21 15.54
C PHE A 70 9.14 2.37 17.01
N ILE A 71 8.92 3.57 17.54
CA ILE A 71 9.13 3.91 18.94
C ILE A 71 7.76 3.81 19.63
N ALA A 72 7.50 2.69 20.30
CA ALA A 72 6.28 2.41 21.06
C ALA A 72 4.96 2.45 20.25
N PRO A 73 4.66 1.42 19.43
CA PRO A 73 3.37 1.31 18.76
C PRO A 73 2.20 1.27 19.78
N PRO A 74 1.04 1.89 19.48
CA PRO A 74 -0.11 1.88 20.37
C PRO A 74 -0.64 0.46 20.57
N LYS A 75 -0.93 0.12 21.83
CA LYS A 75 -1.51 -1.18 22.21
C LYS A 75 -3.00 -1.32 21.89
N SER A 76 -3.65 -0.26 21.42
CA SER A 76 -5.08 -0.26 21.07
C SER A 76 -5.39 0.95 20.19
N PRO A 77 -6.33 0.83 19.23
CA PRO A 77 -6.82 1.96 18.45
C PRO A 77 -7.42 3.10 19.30
N SER A 78 -7.89 2.77 20.52
CA SER A 78 -8.46 3.76 21.45
C SER A 78 -7.39 4.66 22.07
N ILE A 79 -6.12 4.25 22.03
CA ILE A 79 -4.99 5.01 22.59
C ILE A 79 -4.50 5.96 21.51
N ARG A 80 -4.56 7.25 21.79
CA ARG A 80 -4.00 8.25 20.89
C ARG A 80 -2.47 8.16 20.89
N PRO A 81 -1.82 7.91 19.74
CA PRO A 81 -0.37 7.88 19.65
C PRO A 81 0.24 9.27 19.89
N ASN A 82 1.45 9.28 20.45
CA ASN A 82 2.27 10.47 20.48
C ASN A 82 2.91 10.67 19.10
N PHE A 83 2.36 11.57 18.28
CA PHE A 83 2.83 11.83 16.92
C PHE A 83 4.29 12.30 16.84
N ALA A 84 4.87 12.82 17.94
CA ALA A 84 6.28 13.18 17.98
C ALA A 84 7.20 11.97 17.78
N ASP A 85 6.77 10.77 18.19
CA ASP A 85 7.56 9.53 18.06
C ASP A 85 7.57 9.00 16.61
N TRP A 86 6.62 9.46 15.78
CA TRP A 86 6.44 9.02 14.39
C TRP A 86 7.06 9.96 13.36
N SER A 87 7.33 11.21 13.76
CA SER A 87 7.97 12.18 12.85
C SER A 87 9.42 11.82 12.48
N PRO A 88 10.27 11.30 13.39
CA PRO A 88 11.65 10.92 13.07
C PRO A 88 11.75 9.77 12.06
N VAL A 89 10.78 8.86 12.08
CA VAL A 89 10.70 7.75 11.10
C VAL A 89 10.09 8.17 9.77
N GLY A 90 9.70 9.46 9.63
CA GLY A 90 9.17 10.02 8.39
C GLY A 90 7.71 9.64 8.10
N ALA A 91 7.00 9.02 9.04
CA ALA A 91 5.61 8.61 8.84
C ALA A 91 4.70 9.80 8.56
N LYS A 92 3.92 9.72 7.48
CA LYS A 92 2.86 10.68 7.13
C LYS A 92 1.47 10.17 7.49
N GLY A 93 1.35 8.87 7.72
CA GLY A 93 0.18 8.22 8.27
C GLY A 93 0.57 7.12 9.25
N LEU A 94 -0.36 6.78 10.14
CA LEU A 94 -0.22 5.69 11.10
C LEU A 94 -1.52 4.89 11.12
N LEU A 95 -1.40 3.58 10.92
CA LEU A 95 -2.49 2.62 11.02
C LEU A 95 -2.32 1.80 12.30
N VAL A 96 -3.40 1.72 13.08
CA VAL A 96 -3.50 0.94 14.31
C VAL A 96 -4.81 0.15 14.30
N GLY A 97 -4.78 -1.08 14.82
CA GLY A 97 -5.92 -1.99 14.79
C GLY A 97 -5.89 -2.97 15.96
N SER A 98 -7.04 -3.56 16.26
CA SER A 98 -7.22 -4.61 17.28
C SER A 98 -8.25 -5.63 16.85
#